data_AF-A0A4W4G174-F1
#
_entry.id   AF-A0A4W4G174-F1
#
_cell.length_a   1.000
_cell.length_b   1.000
_cell.length_c   1.000
_cell.angle_alpha   90.00
_cell.angle_beta   90.00
_cell.angle_gamma   90.00
#
_symmetry.space_group_name_H-M   'P 1'
#
loop_
_entity.id
_entity.type
_entity.pdbx_description
1 polymer ?
#
loop_
_entity_poly.entity_id
_entity_poly.type
_entity_poly.pdbx_seq_one_letter_code
_entity_poly.pdbx_strand_id
1 'polypeptide(L)'
;MVICHMEGSGKWPNDSLAIRHIKAAFHVRLGELLKAQHNYTSRPSPAHLDVWKDGLVFRIEVAYHREPQVLRESVTPEGMLIRRDNPEAQRVELETQHKPFLTSTLHGLQQQHPGFGAVCRLAKRWLAAQLFGGDVGEEATELLVASLFLQPAPFSPPSSPQVGLLRFLYLLATFDWKNSPLVVNLNSKLTAAEHTEIKNRFMSSRESLPVMFIATPNDETASVWTKEGPSVQMLQRIVTVAAKSLHVLETQFMDPSQKQDIRVVFRPPLDIYDVLIHLRPKQVPLMGQSVDPKFTKLPRGAREEEAVSSGGAFPVVDFDPVKLYLSELKDAFGDVALFFYDPHGGTVIAVLWKPKTFHPQPFKTSLMNARQVNVTDAATTVPNVEAIVRDFHVMGEGLVNKVELKTETWAV
;
A
#
# COMPACT_ATOMS: atom_id res chain seq x y z
N MET A 1 -4.20 -4.19 13.13
CA MET A 1 -3.10 -4.31 14.12
C MET A 1 -3.50 -3.53 15.37
N VAL A 2 -3.19 -4.05 16.55
CA VAL A 2 -3.42 -3.40 17.85
C VAL A 2 -2.07 -3.09 18.47
N ILE A 3 -1.82 -1.83 18.79
CA ILE A 3 -0.58 -1.39 19.44
C ILE A 3 -0.82 -1.28 20.95
N CYS A 4 -0.02 -2.00 21.74
CA CYS A 4 -0.02 -1.93 23.19
C CYS A 4 1.20 -1.14 23.65
N HIS A 5 0.99 0.10 24.10
CA HIS A 5 2.07 0.92 24.68
C HIS A 5 2.33 0.50 26.13
N MET A 6 3.59 0.18 26.42
CA MET A 6 4.02 -0.13 27.78
C MET A 6 4.32 1.15 28.55
N GLU A 7 4.08 1.13 29.87
CA GLU A 7 4.44 2.25 30.75
C GLU A 7 5.95 2.54 30.73
N GLY A 8 6.28 3.81 30.97
CA GLY A 8 7.66 4.25 31.09
C GLY A 8 8.36 3.55 32.24
N SER A 9 9.46 2.84 31.94
CA SER A 9 10.31 2.19 32.94
C SER A 9 11.79 2.46 32.65
N GLY A 10 12.59 2.68 33.70
CA GLY A 10 14.05 2.77 33.57
C GLY A 10 14.72 1.40 33.33
N LYS A 11 13.96 0.30 33.37
CA LYS A 11 14.46 -1.07 33.14
C LYS A 11 14.54 -1.46 31.66
N TRP A 12 14.05 -0.61 30.77
CA TRP A 12 14.19 -0.85 29.33
C TRP A 12 15.66 -0.68 28.92
N PRO A 13 16.20 -1.62 28.12
CA PRO A 13 17.58 -1.56 27.66
C PRO A 13 17.75 -0.45 26.62
N ASN A 14 19.00 0.00 26.47
CA ASN A 14 19.40 0.99 25.45
C ASN A 14 19.93 0.32 24.17
N ASP A 15 19.76 -0.99 24.03
CA ASP A 15 20.16 -1.77 22.85
C ASP A 15 18.91 -2.24 22.09
N SER A 16 18.91 -2.07 20.77
CA SER A 16 17.76 -2.36 19.92
C SER A 16 17.41 -3.86 19.88
N LEU A 17 18.41 -4.75 19.89
CA LEU A 17 18.18 -6.20 19.95
C LEU A 17 17.61 -6.60 21.31
N ALA A 18 18.15 -6.06 22.40
CA ALA A 18 17.60 -6.29 23.73
C ALA A 18 16.14 -5.80 23.87
N ILE A 19 15.80 -4.65 23.27
CA ILE A 19 14.40 -4.17 23.22
C ILE A 19 13.50 -5.19 22.49
N ARG A 20 13.93 -5.70 21.33
CA ARG A 20 13.18 -6.72 20.57
C ARG A 20 12.97 -8.01 21.39
N HIS A 21 13.99 -8.47 22.12
CA HIS A 21 13.87 -9.65 22.99
C HIS A 21 12.89 -9.44 24.15
N ILE A 22 12.88 -8.25 24.75
CA ILE A 22 11.90 -7.93 25.80
C ILE A 22 10.49 -7.84 25.24
N LYS A 23 10.30 -7.21 24.07
CA LYS A 23 9.00 -7.20 23.34
C LYS A 23 8.51 -8.63 23.11
N ALA A 24 9.37 -9.52 22.59
CA ALA A 24 9.06 -10.93 22.39
C ALA A 24 8.67 -11.64 23.70
N ALA A 25 9.37 -11.37 24.81
CA ALA A 25 9.03 -11.92 26.12
C ALA A 25 7.64 -11.45 26.59
N PHE A 26 7.28 -10.19 26.36
CA PHE A 26 5.92 -9.70 26.61
C PHE A 26 4.87 -10.40 25.74
N HIS A 27 5.16 -10.61 24.44
CA HIS A 27 4.25 -11.35 23.55
C HIS A 27 3.99 -12.77 24.02
N VAL A 28 5.04 -13.50 24.45
CA VAL A 28 4.91 -14.84 25.02
C VAL A 28 4.05 -14.81 26.29
N ARG A 29 4.39 -13.93 27.23
CA ARG A 29 3.67 -13.85 28.51
C ARG A 29 2.21 -13.45 28.34
N LEU A 30 1.92 -12.53 27.43
CA LEU A 30 0.57 -12.12 27.10
C LEU A 30 -0.22 -13.29 26.48
N GLY A 31 0.38 -14.05 25.56
CA GLY A 31 -0.23 -15.25 24.99
C GLY A 31 -0.57 -16.31 26.05
N GLU A 32 0.34 -16.61 26.98
CA GLU A 32 0.10 -17.53 28.10
C GLU A 32 -1.09 -17.09 28.96
N LEU A 33 -1.16 -15.80 29.32
CA LEU A 33 -2.22 -15.25 30.15
C LEU A 33 -3.58 -15.26 29.43
N LEU A 34 -3.61 -14.91 28.14
CA LEU A 34 -4.82 -14.97 27.32
C LEU A 34 -5.35 -16.40 27.20
N LYS A 35 -4.44 -17.39 27.07
CA LYS A 35 -4.81 -18.80 27.08
C LYS A 35 -5.33 -19.24 28.46
N ALA A 36 -4.66 -18.85 29.54
CA ALA A 36 -5.02 -19.26 30.90
C ALA A 36 -6.36 -18.66 31.37
N GLN A 37 -6.61 -17.39 31.09
CA GLN A 37 -7.77 -16.66 31.62
C GLN A 37 -8.99 -16.72 30.69
N HIS A 38 -8.78 -16.78 29.38
CA HIS A 38 -9.85 -16.67 28.38
C HIS A 38 -9.87 -17.82 27.37
N ASN A 39 -8.94 -18.77 27.48
CA ASN A 39 -8.82 -19.91 26.56
C ASN A 39 -8.61 -19.54 25.08
N TYR A 40 -8.14 -18.33 24.78
CA TYR A 40 -7.86 -17.93 23.40
C TYR A 40 -6.67 -18.69 22.82
N THR A 41 -6.77 -19.12 21.56
CA THR A 41 -5.63 -19.66 20.83
C THR A 41 -4.76 -18.50 20.36
N SER A 42 -3.49 -18.48 20.76
CA SER A 42 -2.56 -17.42 20.38
C SER A 42 -1.25 -17.98 19.86
N ARG A 43 -0.63 -17.26 18.93
CA ARG A 43 0.68 -17.58 18.36
C ARG A 43 1.64 -16.41 18.61
N PRO A 44 2.49 -16.48 19.64
CA PRO A 44 3.52 -15.47 19.85
C PRO A 44 4.63 -15.60 18.80
N SER A 45 5.20 -14.47 18.40
CA SER A 45 6.39 -14.36 17.56
C SER A 45 7.29 -13.24 18.10
N PRO A 46 8.55 -13.11 17.65
CA PRO A 46 9.43 -12.04 18.11
C PRO A 46 8.93 -10.62 17.80
N ALA A 47 8.15 -10.44 16.73
CA ALA A 47 7.65 -9.14 16.31
C ALA A 47 6.27 -8.81 16.90
N HIS A 48 5.40 -9.82 17.05
CA HIS A 48 4.00 -9.63 17.43
C HIS A 48 3.38 -10.89 18.04
N LEU A 49 2.20 -10.74 18.63
CA LEU A 49 1.33 -11.81 19.11
C LEU A 49 0.04 -11.85 18.27
N ASP A 50 -0.22 -12.97 17.59
CA ASP A 50 -1.51 -13.16 16.91
C ASP A 50 -2.49 -13.91 17.83
N VAL A 51 -3.70 -13.39 17.98
CA VAL A 51 -4.75 -13.93 18.87
C VAL A 51 -6.00 -14.25 18.06
N TRP A 52 -6.45 -15.51 18.13
CA TRP A 52 -7.70 -15.95 17.51
C TRP A 52 -8.86 -15.79 18.48
N LYS A 53 -9.83 -14.95 18.08
CA LYS A 53 -11.02 -14.64 18.88
C LYS A 53 -12.23 -14.48 17.96
N ASP A 54 -13.28 -15.26 18.21
CA ASP A 54 -14.60 -15.12 17.59
C ASP A 54 -14.59 -15.04 16.05
N GLY A 55 -13.76 -15.86 15.39
CA GLY A 55 -13.65 -15.86 13.93
C GLY A 55 -12.71 -14.81 13.34
N LEU A 56 -12.04 -14.01 14.17
CA LEU A 56 -11.10 -12.97 13.77
C LEU A 56 -9.72 -13.20 14.38
N VAL A 57 -8.68 -12.81 13.64
CA VAL A 57 -7.31 -12.77 14.13
C VAL A 57 -6.92 -11.34 14.44
N PHE A 58 -6.51 -11.10 15.69
CA PHE A 58 -5.97 -9.82 16.13
C PHE A 58 -4.47 -9.92 16.28
N ARG A 59 -3.72 -9.11 15.53
CA ARG A 59 -2.29 -8.92 15.71
C ARG A 59 -2.03 -7.84 16.76
N ILE A 60 -1.36 -8.22 17.84
CA ILE A 60 -0.96 -7.34 18.94
C ILE A 60 0.54 -7.11 18.86
N GLU A 61 0.96 -5.85 18.77
CA GLU A 61 2.37 -5.45 18.87
C GLU A 61 2.58 -4.64 20.15
N VAL A 62 3.67 -4.93 20.85
CA VAL A 62 4.06 -4.20 22.06
C VAL A 62 4.95 -3.05 21.62
N ALA A 63 4.53 -1.81 21.85
CA ALA A 63 5.30 -0.63 21.49
C ALA A 63 6.01 -0.05 22.71
N TYR A 64 7.24 0.41 22.48
CA TYR A 64 8.03 1.13 23.45
C TYR A 64 8.32 2.54 22.93
N HIS A 65 7.84 3.56 23.63
CA HIS A 65 7.93 4.97 23.22
C HIS A 65 9.35 5.49 22.94
N ARG A 66 10.41 4.90 23.53
CA ARG A 66 11.82 5.28 23.27
C ARG A 66 12.50 4.44 22.18
N GLU A 67 11.83 3.43 21.64
CA GLU A 67 12.40 2.55 20.60
C GLU A 67 12.86 3.34 19.36
N PRO A 68 12.09 4.29 18.80
CA PRO A 68 12.58 5.12 17.69
C PRO A 68 13.83 5.95 18.05
N GLN A 69 13.93 6.43 19.29
CA GLN A 69 15.05 7.24 19.77
C GLN A 69 16.30 6.38 19.90
N VAL A 70 16.19 5.21 20.53
CA VAL A 70 17.29 4.23 20.65
C VAL A 70 17.79 3.80 19.27
N LEU A 71 16.88 3.56 18.33
CA LEU A 71 17.26 3.22 16.95
C LEU A 71 18.03 4.34 16.24
N ARG A 72 17.81 5.61 16.62
CA ARG A 72 18.54 6.76 16.07
C ARG A 72 19.91 6.97 16.72
N GLU A 73 20.17 6.33 17.87
CA GLU A 73 21.43 6.44 18.58
C GLU A 73 22.42 5.40 18.02
N SER A 74 23.60 5.85 17.65
CA SER A 74 24.69 5.00 17.18
C SER A 74 25.98 5.41 17.88
N VAL A 75 26.76 4.45 18.35
CA VAL A 75 28.04 4.72 19.03
C VAL A 75 29.16 4.51 18.02
N THR A 76 30.00 5.53 17.80
CA THR A 76 31.17 5.39 16.93
C THR A 76 32.24 4.50 17.56
N PRO A 77 33.21 4.00 16.78
CA PRO A 77 34.34 3.25 17.33
C PRO A 77 35.13 4.05 18.40
N GLU A 78 35.10 5.39 18.36
CA GLU A 78 35.72 6.26 19.36
C GLU A 78 34.85 6.50 20.61
N GLY A 79 33.68 5.87 20.72
CA GLY A 79 32.77 5.99 21.87
C GLY A 79 31.86 7.21 21.86
N MET A 80 31.79 7.97 20.75
CA MET A 80 30.91 9.13 20.64
C MET A 80 29.50 8.69 20.23
N LEU A 81 28.47 9.19 20.93
CA LEU A 81 27.07 8.93 20.58
C LEU A 81 26.62 9.89 19.49
N ILE A 82 26.40 9.37 18.29
CA ILE A 82 25.85 10.08 17.14
C ILE A 82 24.37 9.74 17.01
N ARG A 83 23.53 10.78 16.98
CA ARG A 83 22.11 10.65 16.67
C ARG A 83 21.90 10.86 15.17
N ARG A 84 21.52 9.80 14.46
CA ARG A 84 21.24 9.84 13.02
C ARG A 84 19.89 9.21 12.74
N ASP A 85 19.08 9.92 11.97
CA ASP A 85 17.81 9.39 11.52
C ASP A 85 18.02 8.26 10.50
N ASN A 86 17.17 7.23 10.57
CA ASN A 86 17.29 6.04 9.73
C ASN A 86 15.92 5.47 9.36
N PRO A 87 15.85 4.68 8.26
CA PRO A 87 14.58 4.14 7.77
C PRO A 87 13.87 3.24 8.77
N GLU A 88 14.61 2.52 9.62
CA GLU A 88 14.03 1.63 10.62
C GLU A 88 13.31 2.42 11.72
N ALA A 89 13.94 3.45 12.27
CA ALA A 89 13.35 4.34 13.25
C ALA A 89 12.11 5.05 12.69
N GLN A 90 12.18 5.55 11.45
CA GLN A 90 11.04 6.16 10.76
C GLN A 90 9.86 5.17 10.62
N ARG A 91 10.13 3.90 10.29
CA ARG A 91 9.09 2.87 10.19
C ARG A 91 8.44 2.58 11.55
N VAL A 92 9.23 2.43 12.62
CA VAL A 92 8.68 2.19 13.97
C VAL A 92 7.85 3.38 14.42
N GLU A 93 8.30 4.61 14.17
CA GLU A 93 7.56 5.83 14.48
C GLU A 93 6.25 5.93 13.68
N LEU A 94 6.28 5.59 12.39
CA LEU A 94 5.09 5.51 11.54
C LEU A 94 4.05 4.53 12.09
N GLU A 95 4.46 3.30 12.43
CA GLU A 95 3.56 2.25 12.90
C GLU A 95 3.03 2.48 14.32
N THR A 96 3.85 3.04 15.22
CA THR A 96 3.51 3.14 16.65
C THR A 96 2.94 4.50 17.06
N GLN A 97 3.17 5.55 16.27
CA GLN A 97 2.73 6.91 16.59
C GLN A 97 1.79 7.48 15.51
N HIS A 98 2.25 7.57 14.26
CA HIS A 98 1.49 8.25 13.21
C HIS A 98 0.21 7.48 12.79
N LYS A 99 0.30 6.16 12.56
CA LYS A 99 -0.85 5.33 12.17
C LYS A 99 -1.94 5.24 13.23
N PRO A 100 -1.64 4.99 14.53
CA PRO A 100 -2.66 4.98 15.57
C PRO A 100 -3.36 6.33 15.70
N PHE A 101 -2.61 7.43 15.61
CA PHE A 101 -3.17 8.78 15.65
C PHE A 101 -4.10 9.04 14.47
N LEU A 102 -3.66 8.71 13.25
CA LEU A 102 -4.48 8.86 12.04
C LEU A 102 -5.77 8.04 12.15
N THR A 103 -5.65 6.76 12.54
CA THR A 103 -6.78 5.84 12.71
C THR A 103 -7.81 6.39 13.70
N SER A 104 -7.37 6.86 14.87
CA SER A 104 -8.26 7.46 15.87
C SER A 104 -8.95 8.72 15.35
N THR A 105 -8.23 9.55 14.58
CA THR A 105 -8.76 10.81 14.06
C THR A 105 -9.77 10.58 12.95
N LEU A 106 -9.47 9.68 12.01
CA LEU A 106 -10.40 9.28 10.96
C LEU A 106 -11.61 8.52 11.50
N HIS A 107 -11.46 7.79 12.61
CA HIS A 107 -12.60 7.22 13.31
C HIS A 107 -13.54 8.31 13.83
N GLY A 108 -13.01 9.39 14.41
CA GLY A 108 -13.81 10.57 14.78
C GLY A 108 -14.55 11.16 13.58
N LEU A 109 -13.89 11.28 12.44
CA LEU A 109 -14.51 11.75 11.20
C LEU A 109 -15.64 10.83 10.72
N GLN A 110 -15.47 9.51 10.80
CA GLN A 110 -16.50 8.53 10.47
C GLN A 110 -17.75 8.69 11.35
N GLN A 111 -17.59 9.00 12.64
CA GLN A 111 -18.72 9.24 13.54
C GLN A 111 -19.51 10.50 13.17
N GLN A 112 -18.81 11.53 12.66
CA GLN A 112 -19.44 12.77 12.18
C GLN A 112 -20.09 12.59 10.80
N HIS A 113 -19.50 11.76 9.94
CA HIS A 113 -19.95 11.52 8.57
C HIS A 113 -20.11 10.02 8.28
N PRO A 114 -21.32 9.46 8.45
CA PRO A 114 -21.56 8.03 8.29
C PRO A 114 -21.16 7.46 6.91
N GLY A 115 -21.17 8.30 5.87
CA GLY A 115 -20.77 7.92 4.50
C GLY A 115 -19.26 7.79 4.27
N PHE A 116 -18.41 8.34 5.14
CA PHE A 116 -16.95 8.43 4.94
C PHE A 116 -16.31 7.08 4.63
N GLY A 117 -16.53 6.07 5.46
CA GLY A 117 -15.93 4.75 5.34
C GLY A 117 -16.40 4.00 4.10
N ALA A 118 -17.62 4.24 3.63
CA ALA A 118 -18.09 3.66 2.36
C ALA A 118 -17.39 4.31 1.16
N VAL A 119 -17.15 5.62 1.20
CA VAL A 119 -16.37 6.34 0.18
C VAL A 119 -14.92 5.87 0.18
N CYS A 120 -14.28 5.73 1.36
CA CYS A 120 -12.92 5.19 1.46
C CYS A 120 -12.80 3.80 0.83
N ARG A 121 -13.75 2.90 1.10
CA ARG A 121 -13.75 1.56 0.48
C ARG A 121 -13.87 1.62 -1.04
N LEU A 122 -14.73 2.48 -1.59
CA LEU A 122 -14.85 2.65 -3.04
C LEU A 122 -13.60 3.26 -3.66
N ALA A 123 -13.01 4.27 -3.04
CA ALA A 123 -11.77 4.92 -3.50
C ALA A 123 -10.60 3.93 -3.50
N LYS A 124 -10.38 3.20 -2.40
CA LYS A 124 -9.37 2.14 -2.31
C LYS A 124 -9.62 1.05 -3.35
N ARG A 125 -10.87 0.60 -3.51
CA ARG A 125 -11.21 -0.43 -4.51
C ARG A 125 -10.91 0.06 -5.92
N TRP A 126 -11.24 1.31 -6.24
CA TRP A 126 -10.97 1.90 -7.55
C TRP A 126 -9.47 1.98 -7.83
N LEU A 127 -8.67 2.50 -6.90
CA LEU A 127 -7.20 2.56 -7.04
C LEU A 127 -6.59 1.17 -7.22
N ALA A 128 -7.01 0.21 -6.39
CA ALA A 128 -6.54 -1.17 -6.48
C ALA A 128 -6.91 -1.84 -7.81
N ALA A 129 -8.16 -1.66 -8.27
CA ALA A 129 -8.63 -2.24 -9.52
C ALA A 129 -7.95 -1.60 -10.74
N GLN A 130 -7.64 -0.30 -10.67
CA GLN A 130 -6.84 0.42 -11.67
C GLN A 130 -5.32 0.17 -11.56
N LEU A 131 -4.91 -0.73 -10.66
CA LEU A 131 -3.52 -1.15 -10.43
C LEU A 131 -2.60 -0.05 -9.85
N PHE A 132 -3.17 0.92 -9.14
CA PHE A 132 -2.47 2.01 -8.46
C PHE A 132 -2.27 1.79 -6.95
N GLY A 133 -2.72 0.66 -6.40
CA GLY A 133 -2.67 0.39 -4.96
C GLY A 133 -1.25 0.29 -4.39
N GLY A 134 -0.23 0.07 -5.23
CA GLY A 134 1.18 0.12 -4.83
C GLY A 134 1.78 1.53 -4.85
N ASP A 135 1.17 2.48 -5.57
CA ASP A 135 1.68 3.85 -5.74
C ASP A 135 1.03 4.82 -4.75
N VAL A 136 -0.24 4.60 -4.42
CA VAL A 136 -0.99 5.41 -3.45
C VAL A 136 -1.40 4.50 -2.29
N GLY A 137 -0.78 4.73 -1.12
CA GLY A 137 -1.07 3.97 0.09
C GLY A 137 -2.52 4.08 0.55
N GLU A 138 -2.95 3.15 1.39
CA GLU A 138 -4.31 3.14 1.94
C GLU A 138 -4.58 4.38 2.80
N GLU A 139 -3.63 4.78 3.63
CA GLU A 139 -3.72 5.94 4.51
C GLU A 139 -3.76 7.25 3.72
N ALA A 140 -2.94 7.37 2.66
CA ALA A 140 -3.00 8.50 1.74
C ALA A 140 -4.38 8.58 1.06
N THR A 141 -4.94 7.44 0.63
CA THR A 141 -6.28 7.37 0.06
C THR A 141 -7.36 7.86 1.04
N GLU A 142 -7.26 7.45 2.31
CA GLU A 142 -8.20 7.90 3.34
C GLU A 142 -8.09 9.40 3.62
N LEU A 143 -6.89 9.97 3.57
CA LEU A 143 -6.68 11.42 3.68
C LEU A 143 -7.24 12.19 2.47
N LEU A 144 -7.06 11.65 1.25
CA LEU A 144 -7.67 12.20 0.04
C LEU A 144 -9.20 12.21 0.15
N VAL A 145 -9.80 11.15 0.69
CA VAL A 145 -11.24 11.11 0.92
C VAL A 145 -11.65 12.04 2.07
N ALA A 146 -10.86 12.13 3.13
CA ALA A 146 -11.14 13.02 4.27
C ALA A 146 -11.22 14.49 3.84
N SER A 147 -10.38 14.92 2.90
CA SER A 147 -10.44 16.28 2.34
C SER A 147 -11.82 16.62 1.74
N LEU A 148 -12.50 15.64 1.13
CA LEU A 148 -13.83 15.84 0.54
C LEU A 148 -14.91 16.17 1.59
N PHE A 149 -14.72 15.71 2.83
CA PHE A 149 -15.65 15.96 3.94
C PHE A 149 -15.28 17.22 4.71
N LEU A 150 -13.98 17.46 4.91
CA LEU A 150 -13.46 18.59 5.69
C LEU A 150 -13.41 19.90 4.91
N GLN A 151 -13.18 19.82 3.60
CA GLN A 151 -13.10 20.95 2.67
C GLN A 151 -14.02 20.70 1.47
N PRO A 152 -15.35 20.68 1.68
CA PRO A 152 -16.28 20.24 0.65
C PRO A 152 -16.44 21.23 -0.51
N ALA A 153 -16.04 22.50 -0.34
CA ALA A 153 -16.22 23.55 -1.33
C ALA A 153 -15.57 23.19 -2.68
N PRO A 154 -16.24 23.46 -3.83
CA PRO A 154 -17.49 24.21 -4.00
C PRO A 154 -18.78 23.40 -3.74
N PHE A 155 -18.66 22.14 -3.34
CA PHE A 155 -19.79 21.26 -3.05
C PHE A 155 -20.18 21.24 -1.55
N SER A 156 -21.05 20.30 -1.18
CA SER A 156 -21.33 19.90 0.21
C SER A 156 -20.51 18.66 0.61
N PRO A 157 -20.44 18.23 1.88
CA PRO A 157 -19.88 16.92 2.21
C PRO A 157 -20.63 15.77 1.51
N PRO A 158 -19.96 14.71 1.04
CA PRO A 158 -20.64 13.59 0.37
C PRO A 158 -21.69 12.91 1.25
N SER A 159 -22.93 12.84 0.78
CA SER A 159 -24.04 12.16 1.47
C SER A 159 -24.26 10.72 0.99
N SER A 160 -23.65 10.32 -0.13
CA SER A 160 -23.71 8.96 -0.67
C SER A 160 -22.34 8.48 -1.15
N PRO A 161 -22.08 7.16 -1.14
CA PRO A 161 -20.82 6.59 -1.62
C PRO A 161 -20.52 6.93 -3.09
N GLN A 162 -21.55 6.99 -3.93
CA GLN A 162 -21.44 7.29 -5.36
C GLN A 162 -20.98 8.74 -5.58
N VAL A 163 -21.59 9.70 -4.88
CA VAL A 163 -21.18 11.11 -4.94
C VAL A 163 -19.76 11.28 -4.40
N GLY A 164 -19.42 10.54 -3.33
CA GLY A 164 -18.06 10.55 -2.81
C GLY A 164 -17.03 10.02 -3.80
N LEU A 165 -17.33 8.95 -4.53
CA LEU A 165 -16.46 8.44 -5.59
C LEU A 165 -16.31 9.45 -6.74
N LEU A 166 -17.40 10.05 -7.21
CA LEU A 166 -17.32 11.09 -8.26
C LEU A 166 -16.43 12.26 -7.83
N ARG A 167 -16.60 12.74 -6.59
CA ARG A 167 -15.79 13.85 -6.06
C ARG A 167 -14.34 13.46 -5.80
N PHE A 168 -14.08 12.21 -5.43
CA PHE A 168 -12.73 11.67 -5.33
C PHE A 168 -12.03 11.66 -6.69
N LEU A 169 -12.71 11.16 -7.74
CA LEU A 169 -12.19 11.18 -9.11
C LEU A 169 -12.00 12.62 -9.62
N TYR A 170 -12.94 13.52 -9.31
CA TYR A 170 -12.82 14.94 -9.64
C TYR A 170 -11.63 15.60 -8.97
N LEU A 171 -11.40 15.33 -7.68
CA LEU A 171 -10.22 15.81 -6.94
C LEU A 171 -8.92 15.33 -7.62
N LEU A 172 -8.82 14.03 -7.91
CA LEU A 172 -7.64 13.48 -8.59
C LEU A 172 -7.40 14.11 -9.96
N ALA A 173 -8.47 14.35 -10.72
CA ALA A 173 -8.41 14.85 -12.09
C ALA A 173 -8.12 16.35 -12.19
N THR A 174 -8.60 17.16 -11.24
CA THR A 174 -8.60 18.63 -11.36
C THR A 174 -7.66 19.35 -10.39
N PHE A 175 -7.21 18.68 -9.33
CA PHE A 175 -6.33 19.30 -8.34
C PHE A 175 -4.94 19.61 -8.93
N ASP A 176 -4.43 20.80 -8.65
CA ASP A 176 -3.09 21.23 -9.08
C ASP A 176 -2.01 20.64 -8.17
N TRP A 177 -1.68 19.37 -8.40
CA TRP A 177 -0.62 18.65 -7.69
C TRP A 177 0.78 19.29 -7.83
N LYS A 178 0.98 20.13 -8.85
CA LYS A 178 2.29 20.74 -9.10
C LYS A 178 2.51 21.94 -8.18
N ASN A 179 1.53 22.85 -8.09
CA ASN A 179 1.71 24.13 -7.41
C ASN A 179 0.91 24.28 -6.11
N SER A 180 0.09 23.29 -5.73
CA SER A 180 -0.72 23.35 -4.50
C SER A 180 -0.48 22.14 -3.60
N PRO A 181 -0.23 22.32 -2.29
CA PRO A 181 -0.27 21.24 -1.33
C PRO A 181 -1.72 20.93 -0.93
N LEU A 182 -2.07 19.64 -0.79
CA LEU A 182 -3.37 19.27 -0.23
C LEU A 182 -3.29 19.30 1.29
N VAL A 183 -3.92 20.29 1.92
CA VAL A 183 -3.90 20.45 3.39
C VAL A 183 -5.16 19.86 4.00
N VAL A 184 -5.04 18.73 4.70
CA VAL A 184 -6.14 18.04 5.36
C VAL A 184 -6.19 18.45 6.83
N ASN A 185 -7.01 19.45 7.15
CA ASN A 185 -7.13 20.00 8.51
C ASN A 185 -7.96 19.11 9.44
N LEU A 186 -7.35 18.03 9.91
CA LEU A 186 -7.97 17.08 10.83
C LEU A 186 -8.28 17.74 12.19
N ASN A 187 -9.51 17.57 12.67
CA ASN A 187 -10.01 18.14 13.94
C ASN A 187 -9.90 19.68 14.05
N SER A 188 -9.82 20.40 12.93
CA SER A 188 -9.68 21.88 12.91
C SER A 188 -8.50 22.40 13.72
N LYS A 189 -7.41 21.63 13.80
CA LYS A 189 -6.20 22.01 14.55
C LYS A 189 -5.38 23.09 13.87
N LEU A 190 -5.42 23.16 12.54
CA LEU A 190 -4.68 24.14 11.77
C LEU A 190 -5.48 25.42 11.61
N THR A 191 -4.81 26.54 11.87
CA THR A 191 -5.29 27.90 11.67
C THR A 191 -5.04 28.37 10.23
N ALA A 192 -5.69 29.47 9.83
CA ALA A 192 -5.46 30.07 8.52
C ALA A 192 -4.01 30.58 8.32
N ALA A 193 -3.36 31.00 9.41
CA ALA A 193 -1.96 31.40 9.40
C ALA A 193 -1.04 30.20 9.10
N GLU A 194 -1.24 29.08 9.80
CA GLU A 194 -0.49 27.83 9.57
C GLU A 194 -0.73 27.27 8.16
N HIS A 195 -1.96 27.33 7.65
CA HIS A 195 -2.25 26.98 6.24
C HIS A 195 -1.39 27.78 5.26
N THR A 196 -1.23 29.08 5.51
CA THR A 196 -0.44 29.97 4.65
C THR A 196 1.05 29.64 4.78
N GLU A 197 1.52 29.32 5.98
CA GLU A 197 2.90 28.91 6.23
C GLU A 197 3.23 27.59 5.51
N ILE A 198 2.36 26.57 5.61
CA ILE A 198 2.50 25.29 4.91
C ILE A 198 2.63 25.54 3.40
N LYS A 199 1.78 26.41 2.83
CA LYS A 199 1.85 26.75 1.41
C LYS A 199 3.17 27.43 1.04
N ASN A 200 3.64 28.38 1.83
CA ASN A 200 4.91 29.07 1.59
C ASN A 200 6.10 28.10 1.65
N ARG A 201 6.11 27.20 2.64
CA ARG A 201 7.14 26.17 2.82
C ARG A 201 7.13 25.14 1.69
N PHE A 202 5.95 24.74 1.24
CA PHE A 202 5.78 23.86 0.08
C PHE A 202 6.38 24.50 -1.18
N MET A 203 6.09 25.77 -1.44
CA MET A 203 6.61 26.48 -2.60
C MET A 203 8.13 26.66 -2.55
N SER A 204 8.70 26.93 -1.36
CA SER A 204 10.15 27.10 -1.22
C SER A 204 10.94 25.80 -1.38
N SER A 205 10.33 24.66 -1.05
CA SER A 205 11.00 23.35 -1.04
C SER A 205 10.45 22.38 -2.10
N ARG A 206 9.71 22.86 -3.10
CA ARG A 206 8.91 22.01 -3.99
C ARG A 206 9.69 20.89 -4.67
N GLU A 207 10.94 21.15 -5.04
CA GLU A 207 11.81 20.23 -5.78
C GLU A 207 12.19 18.98 -4.98
N SER A 208 12.25 19.07 -3.65
CA SER A 208 12.59 17.94 -2.78
C SER A 208 11.38 17.19 -2.23
N LEU A 209 10.16 17.71 -2.47
CA LEU A 209 8.91 17.16 -1.95
C LEU A 209 8.26 16.17 -2.93
N PRO A 210 7.48 15.19 -2.42
CA PRO A 210 6.77 14.25 -3.27
C PRO A 210 5.82 14.95 -4.24
N VAL A 211 5.50 14.27 -5.35
CA VAL A 211 4.66 14.85 -6.42
C VAL A 211 3.24 15.06 -5.89
N MET A 212 2.69 14.06 -5.22
CA MET A 212 1.48 14.18 -4.41
C MET A 212 1.90 14.58 -2.99
N PHE A 213 1.58 15.80 -2.57
CA PHE A 213 1.92 16.28 -1.23
C PHE A 213 0.65 16.49 -0.41
N ILE A 214 0.55 15.77 0.72
CA ILE A 214 -0.57 15.82 1.65
C ILE A 214 -0.03 16.28 3.01
N ALA A 215 -0.45 17.47 3.43
CA ALA A 215 -0.14 17.99 4.75
C ALA A 215 -1.26 17.69 5.74
N THR A 216 -0.89 17.36 6.97
CA THR A 216 -1.81 17.16 8.10
C THR A 216 -1.28 17.92 9.32
N PRO A 217 -2.08 18.15 10.38
CA PRO A 217 -1.62 18.86 11.58
C PRO A 217 -0.42 18.21 12.29
N ASN A 218 -0.14 16.93 12.03
CA ASN A 218 0.96 16.18 12.63
C ASN A 218 2.12 15.95 11.64
N ASP A 219 1.98 16.41 10.40
CA ASP A 219 2.97 16.30 9.34
C ASP A 219 2.74 17.41 8.30
N GLU A 220 3.41 18.53 8.53
CA GLU A 220 3.32 19.72 7.69
C GLU A 220 4.42 19.80 6.62
N THR A 221 5.44 18.96 6.72
CA THR A 221 6.72 19.16 6.02
C THR A 221 7.11 17.97 5.15
N ALA A 222 6.91 16.75 5.60
CA ALA A 222 7.49 15.57 4.97
C ALA A 222 6.51 14.86 4.04
N SER A 223 5.20 14.96 4.32
CA SER A 223 4.16 14.20 3.62
C SER A 223 4.45 12.69 3.67
N VAL A 224 4.59 12.19 4.89
CA VAL A 224 5.00 10.82 5.25
C VAL A 224 4.16 9.77 4.52
N TRP A 225 2.88 10.05 4.27
CA TRP A 225 1.94 9.14 3.60
C TRP A 225 2.13 9.00 2.09
N THR A 226 2.85 9.93 1.45
CA THR A 226 3.08 9.96 -0.01
C THR A 226 4.56 10.19 -0.36
N LYS A 227 5.45 10.00 0.61
CA LYS A 227 6.90 10.19 0.45
C LYS A 227 7.51 9.21 -0.55
N GLU A 228 7.04 7.96 -0.57
CA GLU A 228 7.56 6.90 -1.42
C GLU A 228 6.93 6.87 -2.82
N GLY A 229 5.76 7.50 -3.00
CA GLY A 229 5.01 7.50 -4.24
C GLY A 229 3.72 8.30 -4.14
N PRO A 230 3.07 8.61 -5.27
CA PRO A 230 3.37 8.15 -6.63
C PRO A 230 4.52 8.90 -7.31
N SER A 231 5.13 8.25 -8.31
CA SER A 231 6.04 8.92 -9.27
C SER A 231 5.28 9.94 -10.14
N VAL A 232 5.99 10.86 -10.81
CA VAL A 232 5.37 11.85 -11.71
C VAL A 232 4.53 11.16 -12.80
N GLN A 233 5.08 10.10 -13.40
CA GLN A 233 4.41 9.35 -14.46
C GLN A 233 3.16 8.63 -13.94
N MET A 234 3.23 8.05 -12.74
CA MET A 234 2.10 7.38 -12.10
C MET A 234 1.02 8.36 -11.71
N LEU A 235 1.38 9.54 -11.20
CA LEU A 235 0.41 10.59 -10.92
C LEU A 235 -0.31 11.07 -12.19
N GLN A 236 0.42 11.33 -13.27
CA GLN A 236 -0.16 11.72 -14.57
C GLN A 236 -1.15 10.66 -15.09
N ARG A 237 -0.78 9.38 -14.94
CA ARG A 237 -1.66 8.28 -15.30
C ARG A 237 -2.90 8.22 -14.41
N ILE A 238 -2.76 8.36 -13.09
CA ILE A 238 -3.88 8.43 -12.15
C ILE A 238 -4.84 9.56 -12.54
N VAL A 239 -4.33 10.76 -12.81
CA VAL A 239 -5.12 11.93 -13.24
C VAL A 239 -5.87 11.64 -14.54
N THR A 240 -5.20 11.03 -15.52
CA THR A 240 -5.80 10.71 -16.83
C THR A 240 -6.91 9.67 -16.69
N VAL A 241 -6.67 8.59 -15.94
CA VAL A 241 -7.64 7.52 -15.71
C VAL A 241 -8.80 8.03 -14.85
N ALA A 242 -8.54 8.89 -13.87
CA ALA A 242 -9.57 9.54 -13.06
C ALA A 242 -10.49 10.43 -13.91
N ALA A 243 -9.92 11.27 -14.77
CA ALA A 243 -10.69 12.14 -15.67
C ALA A 243 -11.57 11.33 -16.64
N LYS A 244 -11.04 10.25 -17.22
CA LYS A 244 -11.81 9.35 -18.11
C LYS A 244 -12.88 8.58 -17.34
N SER A 245 -12.57 8.09 -16.14
CA SER A 245 -13.54 7.40 -15.28
C SER A 245 -14.69 8.33 -14.89
N LEU A 246 -14.37 9.58 -14.52
CA LEU A 246 -15.37 10.59 -14.19
C LEU A 246 -16.28 10.86 -15.39
N HIS A 247 -15.72 11.08 -16.58
CA HIS A 247 -16.50 11.31 -17.78
C HIS A 247 -17.47 10.16 -18.10
N VAL A 248 -17.00 8.90 -18.00
CA VAL A 248 -17.85 7.72 -18.25
C VAL A 248 -18.99 7.62 -17.23
N LEU A 249 -18.71 7.91 -15.95
CA LEU A 249 -19.76 7.91 -14.93
C LEU A 249 -20.77 9.04 -15.16
N GLU A 250 -20.30 10.26 -15.45
CA GLU A 250 -21.17 11.40 -15.74
C GLU A 250 -22.08 11.14 -16.93
N THR A 251 -21.57 10.59 -18.03
CA THR A 251 -22.40 10.29 -19.21
C THR A 251 -23.46 9.23 -18.89
N GLN A 252 -23.11 8.19 -18.13
CA GLN A 252 -24.05 7.14 -17.72
C GLN A 252 -25.12 7.65 -16.74
N PHE A 253 -24.76 8.56 -15.84
CA PHE A 253 -25.73 9.16 -14.92
C PHE A 253 -26.68 10.14 -15.62
N MET A 254 -26.23 10.82 -16.67
CA MET A 254 -27.06 11.75 -17.45
C MET A 254 -27.96 11.04 -18.47
N ASP A 255 -27.54 9.88 -18.99
CA ASP A 255 -28.30 9.08 -19.95
C ASP A 255 -28.55 7.64 -19.45
N PRO A 256 -29.65 7.40 -18.69
CA PRO A 256 -29.99 6.08 -18.17
C PRO A 256 -30.33 5.04 -19.25
N SER A 257 -30.48 5.45 -20.52
CA SER A 257 -30.79 4.53 -21.62
C SER A 257 -29.56 3.72 -22.06
N GLN A 258 -28.36 4.19 -21.72
CA GLN A 258 -27.10 3.49 -21.99
C GLN A 258 -26.92 2.33 -21.00
N LYS A 259 -27.14 1.10 -21.49
CA LYS A 259 -26.90 -0.14 -20.73
C LYS A 259 -25.41 -0.50 -20.63
N GLN A 260 -24.53 0.49 -20.46
CA GLN A 260 -23.10 0.22 -20.33
C GLN A 260 -22.78 -0.27 -18.92
N ASP A 261 -21.87 -1.23 -18.82
CA ASP A 261 -21.43 -1.78 -17.54
C ASP A 261 -20.64 -0.74 -16.75
N ILE A 262 -21.22 -0.24 -15.64
CA ILE A 262 -20.59 0.77 -14.78
C ILE A 262 -19.24 0.30 -14.23
N ARG A 263 -19.01 -1.02 -14.14
CA ARG A 263 -17.74 -1.61 -13.69
C ARG A 263 -16.58 -1.33 -14.63
N VAL A 264 -16.84 -0.82 -15.84
CA VAL A 264 -15.78 -0.41 -16.77
C VAL A 264 -14.80 0.57 -16.14
N VAL A 265 -15.26 1.44 -15.23
CA VAL A 265 -14.38 2.40 -14.54
C VAL A 265 -13.47 1.75 -13.48
N PHE A 266 -13.70 0.48 -13.16
CA PHE A 266 -12.83 -0.34 -12.31
C PHE A 266 -11.97 -1.30 -13.13
N ARG A 267 -12.08 -1.33 -14.46
CA ARG A 267 -11.25 -2.18 -15.31
C ARG A 267 -10.04 -1.38 -15.78
N PRO A 268 -8.80 -1.84 -15.51
CA PRO A 268 -7.61 -1.16 -15.99
C PRO A 268 -7.43 -1.38 -17.50
N PRO A 269 -6.95 -0.38 -18.26
CA PRO A 269 -6.53 -0.59 -19.64
C PRO A 269 -5.26 -1.46 -19.63
N LEU A 270 -5.36 -2.70 -20.10
CA LEU A 270 -4.25 -3.66 -20.08
C LEU A 270 -3.34 -3.58 -21.29
N ASP A 271 -3.76 -2.90 -22.37
CA ASP A 271 -3.04 -2.84 -23.64
C ASP A 271 -1.73 -2.04 -23.57
N ILE A 272 -1.56 -1.23 -22.52
CA ILE A 272 -0.36 -0.42 -22.32
C ILE A 272 0.80 -1.19 -21.68
N TYR A 273 0.54 -2.41 -21.21
CA TYR A 273 1.52 -3.22 -20.50
C TYR A 273 2.20 -4.19 -21.45
N ASP A 274 3.48 -4.41 -21.20
CA ASP A 274 4.36 -5.20 -22.04
C ASP A 274 4.12 -6.70 -21.89
N VAL A 275 3.85 -7.14 -20.66
CA VAL A 275 3.61 -8.55 -20.33
C VAL A 275 2.45 -8.64 -19.35
N LEU A 276 1.58 -9.63 -19.55
CA LEU A 276 0.48 -9.97 -18.65
C LEU A 276 0.68 -11.38 -18.09
N ILE A 277 0.86 -11.50 -16.79
CA ILE A 277 0.94 -12.79 -16.08
C ILE A 277 -0.45 -13.13 -15.57
N HIS A 278 -1.09 -14.10 -16.20
CA HIS A 278 -2.40 -14.62 -15.83
C HIS A 278 -2.26 -15.68 -14.74
N LEU A 279 -2.92 -15.45 -13.61
CA LEU A 279 -2.90 -16.32 -12.43
C LEU A 279 -4.06 -17.31 -12.48
N ARG A 280 -3.89 -18.48 -11.86
CA ARG A 280 -4.96 -19.47 -11.70
C ARG A 280 -5.98 -18.97 -10.68
N PRO A 281 -7.25 -18.72 -11.06
CA PRO A 281 -8.18 -18.04 -10.17
C PRO A 281 -8.45 -18.76 -8.84
N LYS A 282 -8.35 -20.09 -8.81
CA LYS A 282 -8.52 -20.90 -7.58
C LYS A 282 -7.42 -20.68 -6.53
N GLN A 283 -6.27 -20.17 -6.93
CA GLN A 283 -5.12 -19.90 -6.03
C GLN A 283 -5.08 -18.43 -5.59
N VAL A 284 -5.92 -17.57 -6.17
CA VAL A 284 -5.97 -16.13 -5.86
C VAL A 284 -6.85 -15.91 -4.62
N PRO A 285 -6.31 -15.33 -3.54
CA PRO A 285 -7.11 -15.01 -2.36
C PRO A 285 -8.10 -13.88 -2.68
N LEU A 286 -9.13 -13.74 -1.83
CA LEU A 286 -10.13 -12.67 -1.94
C LEU A 286 -10.85 -12.61 -3.31
N MET A 287 -10.91 -13.72 -4.06
CA MET A 287 -11.52 -13.75 -5.39
C MET A 287 -12.97 -13.23 -5.42
N GLY A 288 -13.73 -13.40 -4.32
CA GLY A 288 -15.08 -12.85 -4.19
C GLY A 288 -15.17 -11.31 -4.16
N GLN A 289 -14.04 -10.61 -4.02
CA GLN A 289 -13.93 -9.14 -4.07
C GLN A 289 -13.48 -8.62 -5.45
N SER A 290 -13.25 -9.53 -6.41
CA SER A 290 -12.87 -9.18 -7.78
C SER A 290 -13.97 -8.34 -8.44
N VAL A 291 -13.58 -7.40 -9.32
CA VAL A 291 -14.52 -6.59 -10.11
C VAL A 291 -15.44 -7.46 -10.97
N ASP A 292 -14.86 -8.53 -11.53
CA ASP A 292 -15.52 -9.49 -12.42
C ASP A 292 -15.38 -10.91 -11.85
N PRO A 293 -16.15 -11.27 -10.80
CA PRO A 293 -16.02 -12.56 -10.16
C PRO A 293 -16.53 -13.66 -11.11
N LYS A 294 -15.61 -14.52 -11.59
CA LYS A 294 -15.93 -15.66 -12.47
C LYS A 294 -16.59 -16.83 -11.74
N PHE A 295 -16.40 -16.94 -10.42
CA PHE A 295 -16.96 -18.00 -9.59
C PHE A 295 -17.73 -17.39 -8.42
N THR A 296 -19.04 -17.61 -8.38
CA THR A 296 -19.94 -17.08 -7.34
C THR A 296 -19.95 -17.91 -6.05
N LYS A 297 -19.41 -19.12 -6.08
CA LYS A 297 -19.34 -20.04 -4.93
C LYS A 297 -17.94 -20.62 -4.80
N LEU A 298 -17.01 -19.88 -4.19
CA LEU A 298 -15.85 -20.52 -3.60
C LEU A 298 -16.23 -20.97 -2.18
N PRO A 299 -15.89 -22.21 -1.77
CA PRO A 299 -15.92 -22.55 -0.36
C PRO A 299 -14.93 -21.62 0.34
N ARG A 300 -15.43 -20.61 1.07
CA ARG A 300 -14.59 -19.98 2.10
C ARG A 300 -14.21 -21.11 3.05
N GLY A 301 -12.92 -21.25 3.35
CA GLY A 301 -12.42 -22.30 4.25
C GLY A 301 -13.00 -22.24 5.67
N ALA A 302 -13.85 -21.26 5.98
CA ALA A 302 -14.73 -21.28 7.13
C ALA A 302 -16.05 -21.94 6.74
N ARG A 303 -16.28 -23.17 7.20
CA ARG A 303 -17.61 -23.80 7.20
C ARG A 303 -18.56 -22.80 7.87
N GLU A 304 -19.59 -22.36 7.16
CA GLU A 304 -20.54 -21.33 7.64
C GLU A 304 -21.38 -21.79 8.85
N GLU A 305 -21.22 -23.03 9.32
CA GLU A 305 -22.16 -23.68 10.25
C GLU A 305 -21.57 -24.11 11.61
N GLU A 306 -20.25 -24.07 11.81
CA GLU A 306 -19.69 -24.42 13.12
C GLU A 306 -19.38 -23.14 13.89
N ALA A 307 -20.08 -22.93 15.00
CA ALA A 307 -19.77 -21.87 15.96
C ALA A 307 -18.28 -21.92 16.26
N VAL A 308 -17.55 -20.92 15.77
CA VAL A 308 -16.09 -20.87 15.84
C VAL A 308 -15.72 -20.69 17.31
N SER A 309 -15.48 -21.78 18.01
CA SER A 309 -15.14 -21.75 19.43
C SER A 309 -13.76 -21.15 19.61
N SER A 310 -13.67 -20.13 20.46
CA SER A 310 -12.41 -19.62 21.01
C SER A 310 -11.65 -20.80 21.66
N GLY A 311 -10.55 -21.23 21.03
CA GLY A 311 -9.74 -22.38 21.48
C GLY A 311 -9.44 -23.46 20.43
N GLY A 312 -10.00 -23.38 19.21
CA GLY A 312 -9.71 -24.30 18.11
C GLY A 312 -8.31 -24.15 17.50
N ALA A 313 -8.01 -24.97 16.48
CA ALA A 313 -6.76 -24.89 15.72
C ALA A 313 -6.58 -23.47 15.14
N PHE A 314 -5.36 -22.93 15.26
CA PHE A 314 -5.07 -21.59 14.78
C PHE A 314 -5.14 -21.57 13.24
N PRO A 315 -5.91 -20.65 12.62
CA PRO A 315 -6.04 -20.61 11.17
C PRO A 315 -4.72 -20.20 10.50
N VAL A 316 -4.59 -20.47 9.20
CA VAL A 316 -3.51 -19.89 8.40
C VAL A 316 -3.81 -18.41 8.20
N VAL A 317 -2.89 -17.54 8.64
CA VAL A 317 -3.02 -16.07 8.62
C VAL A 317 -1.99 -15.50 7.68
N ASP A 318 -2.35 -14.40 6.99
CA ASP A 318 -1.47 -13.66 6.08
C ASP A 318 -0.85 -14.48 4.93
N PHE A 319 -1.41 -15.65 4.62
CA PHE A 319 -0.98 -16.42 3.47
C PHE A 319 -1.68 -15.91 2.21
N ASP A 320 -0.98 -15.03 1.49
CA ASP A 320 -1.35 -14.56 0.16
C ASP A 320 -0.27 -15.00 -0.85
N PRO A 321 -0.50 -16.08 -1.61
CA PRO A 321 0.49 -16.59 -2.56
C PRO A 321 0.78 -15.59 -3.68
N VAL A 322 -0.17 -14.72 -4.04
CA VAL A 322 0.02 -13.71 -5.09
C VAL A 322 0.95 -12.61 -4.59
N LYS A 323 0.75 -12.15 -3.34
CA LYS A 323 1.62 -11.14 -2.74
C LYS A 323 3.04 -11.66 -2.52
N LEU A 324 3.20 -12.91 -2.08
CA LEU A 324 4.51 -13.56 -1.92
C LEU A 324 5.23 -13.66 -3.27
N TYR A 325 4.56 -14.21 -4.29
CA TYR A 325 5.09 -14.30 -5.64
C TYR A 325 5.47 -12.93 -6.21
N LEU A 326 4.64 -11.91 -6.01
CA LEU A 326 4.94 -10.54 -6.44
C LEU A 326 6.17 -9.95 -5.73
N SER A 327 6.38 -10.25 -4.45
CA SER A 327 7.58 -9.83 -3.71
C SER A 327 8.82 -10.43 -4.35
N GLU A 328 8.81 -11.73 -4.60
CA GLU A 328 9.94 -12.43 -5.24
C GLU A 328 10.22 -11.87 -6.64
N LEU A 329 9.19 -11.58 -7.44
CA LEU A 329 9.34 -10.93 -8.74
C LEU A 329 9.98 -9.54 -8.64
N LYS A 330 9.56 -8.73 -7.66
CA LYS A 330 10.14 -7.40 -7.43
C LYS A 330 11.58 -7.47 -6.94
N ASP A 331 11.90 -8.45 -6.10
CA ASP A 331 13.27 -8.65 -5.60
C ASP A 331 14.20 -9.14 -6.72
N ALA A 332 13.73 -10.02 -7.61
CA ALA A 332 14.52 -10.57 -8.71
C ALA A 332 14.64 -9.63 -9.92
N PHE A 333 13.56 -8.93 -10.28
CA PHE A 333 13.44 -8.20 -11.56
C PHE A 333 13.01 -6.74 -11.39
N GLY A 334 12.92 -6.23 -10.16
CA GLY A 334 12.52 -4.85 -9.89
C GLY A 334 13.41 -3.81 -10.55
N ASP A 335 14.66 -4.14 -10.87
CA ASP A 335 15.57 -3.25 -11.61
C ASP A 335 15.19 -3.11 -13.09
N VAL A 336 14.60 -4.14 -13.69
CA VAL A 336 14.31 -4.25 -15.13
C VAL A 336 12.83 -3.97 -15.44
N ALA A 337 11.93 -4.29 -14.52
CA ALA A 337 10.49 -4.24 -14.71
C ALA A 337 9.75 -3.60 -13.53
N LEU A 338 8.55 -3.11 -13.82
CA LEU A 338 7.55 -2.67 -12.85
C LEU A 338 6.39 -3.66 -12.87
N PHE A 339 5.91 -4.04 -11.68
CA PHE A 339 4.85 -5.03 -11.51
C PHE A 339 3.63 -4.40 -10.83
N PHE A 340 2.47 -4.58 -11.45
CA PHE A 340 1.20 -3.99 -11.05
C PHE A 340 0.14 -5.07 -10.90
N TYR A 341 -0.65 -5.03 -9.83
CA TYR A 341 -1.68 -6.02 -9.55
C TYR A 341 -2.81 -5.44 -8.71
N ASP A 342 -3.97 -6.08 -8.76
CA ASP A 342 -5.11 -5.77 -7.90
C ASP A 342 -5.12 -6.73 -6.69
N PRO A 343 -4.85 -6.25 -5.46
CA PRO A 343 -4.85 -7.08 -4.26
C PRO A 343 -6.22 -7.66 -3.88
N HIS A 344 -7.32 -7.13 -4.43
CA HIS A 344 -8.68 -7.57 -4.10
C HIS A 344 -9.23 -8.56 -5.12
N GLY A 345 -8.54 -9.69 -5.29
CA GLY A 345 -8.99 -10.77 -6.18
C GLY A 345 -8.68 -10.53 -7.66
N GLY A 346 -7.65 -9.73 -7.96
CA GLY A 346 -7.09 -9.60 -9.29
C GLY A 346 -6.45 -10.91 -9.78
N THR A 347 -6.72 -11.30 -11.03
CA THR A 347 -6.18 -12.54 -11.62
C THR A 347 -5.05 -12.29 -12.61
N VAL A 348 -4.61 -11.05 -12.75
CA VAL A 348 -3.57 -10.64 -13.69
C VAL A 348 -2.57 -9.76 -12.96
N ILE A 349 -1.28 -10.07 -13.12
CA ILE A 349 -0.17 -9.17 -12.80
C ILE A 349 0.29 -8.56 -14.12
N ALA A 350 0.18 -7.25 -14.23
CA ALA A 350 0.60 -6.49 -15.39
C ALA A 350 2.05 -6.02 -15.19
N VAL A 351 2.87 -6.17 -16.22
CA VAL A 351 4.30 -5.89 -16.19
C VAL A 351 4.62 -4.82 -17.23
N LEU A 352 5.43 -3.84 -16.83
CA LEU A 352 5.96 -2.82 -17.72
C LEU A 352 7.49 -2.82 -17.62
N TRP A 353 8.17 -2.87 -18.75
CA TRP A 353 9.62 -2.78 -18.79
C TRP A 353 10.09 -1.35 -18.51
N LYS A 354 11.24 -1.23 -17.84
CA LYS A 354 11.90 0.06 -17.67
C LYS A 354 12.73 0.36 -18.93
N PRO A 355 12.37 1.34 -19.78
CA PRO A 355 13.02 1.50 -21.08
C PRO A 355 14.54 1.71 -20.97
N LYS A 356 14.97 2.42 -19.92
CA LYS A 356 16.38 2.70 -19.64
C LYS A 356 17.25 1.44 -19.46
N THR A 357 16.68 0.30 -19.09
CA THR A 357 17.46 -0.92 -18.87
C THR A 357 17.80 -1.66 -20.15
N PHE A 358 17.11 -1.37 -21.24
CA PHE A 358 17.27 -2.02 -22.55
C PHE A 358 18.40 -1.40 -23.39
N HIS A 359 18.88 -0.21 -23.02
CA HIS A 359 20.09 0.34 -23.60
C HIS A 359 21.31 -0.54 -23.30
N PRO A 360 22.19 -0.81 -24.27
CA PRO A 360 23.40 -1.59 -24.06
C PRO A 360 24.30 -0.97 -22.97
N GLN A 361 24.65 -1.75 -21.95
CA GLN A 361 25.54 -1.33 -20.87
C GLN A 361 26.85 -2.12 -20.90
N PRO A 362 28.00 -1.51 -20.53
CA PRO A 362 29.26 -2.24 -20.45
C PRO A 362 29.17 -3.40 -19.45
N PHE A 363 29.80 -4.52 -19.78
CA PHE A 363 29.80 -5.71 -18.93
C PHE A 363 30.35 -5.41 -17.52
N LYS A 364 29.55 -5.74 -16.50
CA LYS A 364 29.93 -5.72 -15.09
C LYS A 364 29.34 -6.96 -14.42
N THR A 365 30.15 -7.71 -13.68
CA THR A 365 29.73 -8.95 -13.01
C THR A 365 28.57 -8.72 -12.03
N SER A 366 28.50 -7.56 -11.39
CA SER A 366 27.43 -7.19 -10.46
C SER A 366 26.07 -6.94 -11.12
N LEU A 367 26.01 -6.76 -12.45
CA LEU A 367 24.80 -6.43 -13.18
C LEU A 367 24.28 -7.58 -14.05
N MET A 368 24.76 -8.81 -13.85
CA MET A 368 24.44 -9.93 -14.75
C MET A 368 23.09 -10.59 -14.49
N ASN A 369 22.41 -10.24 -13.39
CA ASN A 369 21.08 -10.76 -13.11
C ASN A 369 20.13 -10.41 -14.27
N ALA A 370 19.47 -11.43 -14.83
CA ALA A 370 18.50 -11.31 -15.91
C ALA A 370 19.04 -10.67 -17.22
N ARG A 371 20.36 -10.56 -17.40
CA ARG A 371 20.99 -9.99 -18.60
C ARG A 371 21.75 -11.04 -19.41
N GLN A 372 21.84 -10.82 -20.71
CA GLN A 372 22.71 -11.54 -21.64
C GLN A 372 23.85 -10.65 -22.11
N VAL A 373 24.97 -11.26 -22.48
CA VAL A 373 26.16 -10.58 -22.98
C VAL A 373 26.21 -10.71 -24.50
N ASN A 374 26.29 -9.57 -25.19
CA ASN A 374 26.56 -9.50 -26.61
C ASN A 374 27.99 -9.01 -26.84
N VAL A 375 28.76 -9.78 -27.61
CA VAL A 375 30.16 -9.47 -27.96
C VAL A 375 30.22 -9.25 -29.46
N THR A 376 30.32 -7.98 -29.86
CA THR A 376 30.67 -7.59 -31.24
C THR A 376 32.10 -7.07 -31.26
N ASP A 377 32.33 -5.85 -30.76
CA ASP A 377 33.67 -5.24 -30.57
C ASP A 377 34.00 -4.99 -29.09
N ALA A 378 32.98 -4.72 -28.26
CA ALA A 378 33.07 -4.58 -26.81
C ALA A 378 31.95 -5.37 -26.14
N ALA A 379 32.23 -5.97 -24.98
CA ALA A 379 31.24 -6.75 -24.22
C ALA A 379 30.16 -5.82 -23.65
N THR A 380 28.97 -5.87 -24.23
CA THR A 380 27.79 -5.13 -23.76
C THR A 380 26.72 -6.08 -23.26
N THR A 381 25.83 -5.58 -22.41
CA THR A 381 24.80 -6.40 -21.77
C THR A 381 23.42 -5.78 -21.89
N VAL A 382 22.45 -6.62 -22.20
CA VAL A 382 21.03 -6.26 -22.36
C VAL A 382 20.16 -7.28 -21.62
N PRO A 383 18.97 -6.91 -21.15
CA PRO A 383 18.06 -7.86 -20.52
C PRO A 383 17.73 -9.04 -21.45
N ASN A 384 17.73 -10.27 -20.92
CA ASN A 384 17.31 -11.45 -21.65
C ASN A 384 15.80 -11.67 -21.43
N VAL A 385 14.98 -11.07 -22.28
CA VAL A 385 13.51 -11.08 -22.14
C VAL A 385 12.94 -12.51 -22.15
N GLU A 386 13.44 -13.38 -23.02
CA GLU A 386 12.96 -14.76 -23.10
C GLU A 386 13.22 -15.53 -21.80
N ALA A 387 14.43 -15.39 -21.24
CA ALA A 387 14.77 -16.00 -19.95
C ALA A 387 13.90 -15.43 -18.82
N ILE A 388 13.73 -14.09 -18.75
CA ILE A 388 12.90 -13.44 -17.72
C ILE A 388 11.45 -13.94 -17.78
N VAL A 389 10.86 -14.02 -18.97
CA VAL A 389 9.47 -14.49 -19.15
C VAL A 389 9.33 -15.97 -18.78
N ARG A 390 10.37 -16.77 -19.00
CA ARG A 390 10.43 -18.15 -18.53
C ARG A 390 10.53 -18.21 -17.01
N ASP A 391 11.35 -17.36 -16.40
CA ASP A 391 11.50 -17.29 -14.95
C ASP A 391 10.19 -16.88 -14.26
N PHE A 392 9.38 -16.00 -14.88
CA PHE A 392 8.02 -15.73 -14.40
C PHE A 392 7.16 -17.00 -14.29
N HIS A 393 7.27 -17.94 -15.25
CA HIS A 393 6.56 -19.21 -15.13
C HIS A 393 7.16 -20.13 -14.06
N VAL A 394 8.49 -20.18 -13.96
CA VAL A 394 9.20 -21.09 -13.03
C VAL A 394 8.98 -20.66 -11.58
N MET A 395 9.18 -19.37 -11.26
CA MET A 395 8.93 -18.83 -9.92
C MET A 395 7.47 -18.94 -9.51
N GLY A 396 6.56 -18.80 -10.48
CA GLY A 396 5.12 -18.89 -10.27
C GLY A 396 4.53 -20.29 -10.40
N GLU A 397 5.34 -21.36 -10.30
CA GLU A 397 4.85 -22.73 -10.50
C GLU A 397 3.64 -23.03 -9.62
N GLY A 398 2.59 -23.62 -10.22
CA GLY A 398 1.34 -23.92 -9.52
C GLY A 398 0.37 -22.74 -9.36
N LEU A 399 0.86 -21.49 -9.38
CA LEU A 399 0.06 -20.25 -9.29
C LEU A 399 -0.21 -19.63 -10.67
N VAL A 400 0.80 -19.57 -11.55
CA VAL A 400 0.71 -18.98 -12.88
C VAL A 400 -0.01 -19.93 -13.83
N ASN A 401 -0.93 -19.38 -14.62
CA ASN A 401 -1.66 -20.09 -15.66
C ASN A 401 -1.04 -19.87 -17.04
N LYS A 402 -0.71 -18.61 -17.37
CA LYS A 402 -0.15 -18.21 -18.67
C LYS A 402 0.59 -16.89 -18.51
N VAL A 403 1.71 -16.70 -19.20
CA VAL A 403 2.29 -15.37 -19.43
C VAL A 403 2.07 -14.98 -20.90
N GLU A 404 1.53 -13.79 -21.12
CA GLU A 404 1.21 -13.22 -22.43
C GLU A 404 2.10 -12.02 -22.70
N LEU A 405 2.88 -12.08 -23.78
CA LEU A 405 3.66 -10.95 -24.30
C LEU A 405 2.75 -10.11 -25.19
N LYS A 406 2.66 -8.80 -24.92
CA LYS A 406 1.84 -7.85 -25.71
C LYS A 406 2.68 -7.06 -26.70
N THR A 407 3.91 -6.70 -26.32
CA THR A 407 4.84 -5.96 -27.17
C THR A 407 5.96 -6.92 -27.59
N GLU A 408 6.40 -6.85 -28.84
CA GLU A 408 7.61 -7.57 -29.32
C GLU A 408 8.74 -6.58 -29.67
N THR A 409 8.41 -5.30 -29.83
CA THR A 409 9.33 -4.22 -30.17
C THR A 409 9.83 -3.53 -28.91
N TRP A 410 10.72 -4.19 -28.19
CA TRP A 410 11.52 -3.56 -27.13
C TRP A 410 12.61 -2.74 -27.83
N ALA A 411 12.43 -1.43 -27.93
CA ALA A 411 13.34 -0.58 -28.68
C ALA A 411 14.78 -0.73 -28.15
N VAL A 412 15.66 -1.20 -29.04
CA VAL A 412 17.13 -1.17 -28.91
C VAL A 412 17.64 0.23 -29.21
#